data_AF-A0A416RE50-F1
#
_entry.id   AF-A0A416RE50-F1
#
_cell.length_a   1.000
_cell.length_b   1.000
_cell.length_c   1.000
_cell.angle_alpha   90.00
_cell.angle_beta   90.00
_cell.angle_gamma   90.00
#
_symmetry.space_group_name_H-M   'P 1'
#
loop_
_entity.id
_entity.type
_entity.pdbx_description
1 polymer ?
#
loop_
_entity_poly.entity_id
_entity_poly.type
_entity_poly.pdbx_seq_one_letter_code
_entity_poly.pdbx_strand_id
1 'polypeptide(L)' 'MMFNKEEHCMAKTDTQIGVRVTKEFKEQLEAQAQKERRSVSNLILKVMEDYLEAQKDKA' A
#
# COMPACT_ATOMS: atom_id res chain seq x y z
N MET A 1 23.80 22.69 -25.58
CA MET A 1 24.25 21.61 -24.67
C MET A 1 23.64 21.92 -23.32
N MET A 2 22.94 21.07 -22.58
CA MET A 2 22.48 19.70 -22.73
C MET A 2 21.19 19.61 -21.90
N PHE A 3 20.26 18.76 -22.31
CA PHE A 3 18.95 18.55 -21.70
C PHE A 3 19.03 18.34 -20.18
N ASN A 4 18.16 19.06 -19.46
CA ASN A 4 17.79 18.77 -18.08
C ASN A 4 17.48 17.28 -17.96
N LYS A 5 18.34 16.58 -17.23
CA LYS A 5 18.04 15.26 -16.69
C LYS A 5 17.97 15.41 -15.18
N GLU A 6 16.92 16.10 -14.74
CA GLU A 6 16.38 15.85 -13.42
C GLU A 6 15.95 14.39 -13.46
N GLU A 7 16.82 13.52 -12.94
CA GLU A 7 16.47 12.15 -12.62
C GLU A 7 15.33 12.24 -11.61
N HIS A 8 14.11 12.17 -12.14
CA HIS A 8 12.91 11.87 -11.40
C HIS A 8 13.01 10.42 -10.93
N CYS A 9 13.97 10.16 -10.04
CA CYS A 9 14.07 8.94 -9.27
C CYS A 9 12.85 8.96 -8.35
N MET A 10 11.73 8.44 -8.86
CA MET A 10 10.50 8.22 -8.13
C MET A 10 10.84 7.77 -6.71
N ALA A 11 10.47 8.58 -5.73
CA ALA A 11 10.68 8.28 -4.31
C ALA A 11 10.13 6.88 -4.06
N LYS A 12 11.04 5.91 -3.90
CA LYS A 12 10.72 4.54 -3.53
C LYS A 12 10.18 4.62 -2.11
N THR A 13 8.89 4.86 -1.95
CA THR A 13 8.13 4.80 -0.67
C THR A 13 9.02 5.04 0.55
N ASP A 14 9.25 6.32 0.85
CA ASP A 14 10.25 6.79 1.84
C ASP A 14 9.98 6.30 3.27
N THR A 15 8.74 5.91 3.57
CA THR A 15 8.30 5.52 4.91
C THR A 15 7.83 4.06 4.96
N GLN A 16 8.26 3.34 6.00
CA GLN A 16 7.91 1.94 6.24
C GLN A 16 7.01 1.82 7.47
N ILE A 17 5.98 0.98 7.38
CA ILE A 17 5.10 0.66 8.50
C ILE A 17 5.27 -0.82 8.83
N GLY A 18 5.76 -1.12 10.02
CA GLY A 18 5.83 -2.47 10.56
C GLY A 18 4.58 -2.78 11.38
N VAL A 19 3.82 -3.81 11.00
CA VAL A 19 2.62 -4.24 11.72
C VAL A 19 2.80 -5.67 12.21
N ARG A 20 2.50 -5.92 13.49
CA ARG A 20 2.39 -7.29 14.03
C ARG A 20 0.94 -7.73 13.92
N VAL A 21 0.74 -8.88 13.31
CA VAL A 21 -0.57 -9.49 13.13
C VAL A 21 -0.52 -10.94 13.58
N THR A 22 -1.70 -11.53 13.83
CA THR A 22 -1.81 -12.96 14.08
C THR A 22 -1.55 -13.74 12.79
N LYS A 23 -1.18 -15.02 12.92
CA LYS A 23 -0.95 -15.91 11.77
C LYS A 23 -2.20 -16.05 10.90
N GLU A 24 -3.35 -16.24 11.54
CA GLU A 24 -4.63 -16.40 10.84
C GLU A 24 -5.00 -15.17 10.02
N PHE A 25 -4.74 -13.97 10.55
CA PHE A 25 -5.00 -12.73 9.82
C PHE A 25 -4.08 -12.59 8.60
N LYS A 26 -2.80 -12.97 8.73
CA LYS A 26 -1.86 -13.00 7.60
C LYS A 26 -2.31 -13.96 6.50
N GLU A 27 -2.79 -15.15 6.86
CA GLU A 27 -3.30 -16.14 5.90
C GLU A 27 -4.53 -15.61 5.14
N GLN A 28 -5.43 -14.91 5.83
CA GLN A 28 -6.59 -14.27 5.20
C GLN A 28 -6.16 -13.16 4.21
N LEU A 29 -5.20 -12.32 4.61
CA LEU A 29 -4.66 -11.27 3.74
C LEU A 29 -3.97 -11.84 2.50
N GLU A 30 -3.19 -12.91 2.65
CA GLU A 30 -2.53 -13.61 1.54
C GLU A 30 -3.54 -14.22 0.57
N ALA A 31 -4.57 -14.89 1.09
CA ALA A 31 -5.64 -15.46 0.29
C ALA A 31 -6.40 -14.38 -0.50
N GLN A 32 -6.68 -13.23 0.13
CA GLN A 32 -7.34 -12.12 -0.53
C GLN A 32 -6.45 -11.45 -1.59
N ALA A 33 -5.17 -11.24 -1.27
CA ALA A 33 -4.20 -10.66 -2.19
C ALA A 33 -4.00 -11.55 -3.44
N GLN A 34 -3.99 -12.87 -3.26
CA GLN A 34 -3.92 -13.83 -4.36
C GLN A 34 -5.15 -13.77 -5.27
N LYS A 35 -6.36 -13.66 -4.70
CA LYS A 35 -7.60 -13.50 -5.49
C LYS A 35 -7.57 -12.24 -6.36
N GLU A 36 -7.05 -11.15 -5.82
CA GLU A 36 -6.94 -9.86 -6.52
C GLU A 36 -5.70 -9.74 -7.42
N ARG A 37 -4.84 -10.77 -7.45
CA ARG A 37 -3.54 -10.78 -8.15
C ARG A 37 -2.64 -9.60 -7.75
N ARG A 38 -2.62 -9.25 -6.47
CA ARG A 38 -1.83 -8.15 -5.90
C ARG A 38 -0.93 -8.65 -4.78
N SER A 39 0.08 -7.87 -4.41
CA SER A 39 0.85 -8.12 -3.19
C SER A 39 0.02 -7.79 -1.96
N VAL A 40 0.30 -8.46 -0.85
CA VAL A 40 -0.34 -8.17 0.44
C VAL A 40 -0.14 -6.71 0.82
N SER A 41 1.05 -6.15 0.58
CA SER A 41 1.33 -4.73 0.84
C SER A 41 0.40 -3.80 0.04
N ASN A 42 0.19 -4.07 -1.25
CA ASN A 42 -0.71 -3.24 -2.08
C ASN A 42 -2.18 -3.41 -1.68
N LEU A 43 -2.59 -4.60 -1.25
CA LEU A 43 -3.92 -4.83 -0.71
C LEU A 43 -4.14 -3.99 0.55
N ILE A 44 -3.20 -4.06 1.51
CA ILE A 44 -3.26 -3.31 2.77
C ILE A 44 -3.32 -1.81 2.47
N LEU A 45 -2.46 -1.30 1.59
CA LEU A 45 -2.45 0.12 1.22
C LEU A 45 -3.81 0.58 0.70
N LYS A 46 -4.37 -0.15 -0.27
CA LYS A 46 -5.67 0.19 -0.85
C LYS A 46 -6.79 0.21 0.20
N VAL A 47 -6.86 -0.84 1.02
CA VAL A 47 -7.90 -0.93 2.07
C VAL A 47 -7.77 0.21 3.09
N MET A 48 -6.54 0.61 3.43
CA MET A 48 -6.30 1.74 4.34
C MET A 48 -6.63 3.08 3.69
N GLU A 49 -6.33 3.28 2.41
CA GLU A 49 -6.73 4.47 1.64
C GLU A 49 -8.25 4.60 1.60
N ASP A 50 -8.95 3.55 1.19
CA ASP A 50 -10.41 3.49 1.11
C ASP A 50 -11.05 3.76 2.50
N TYR A 51 -10.46 3.21 3.58
CA TYR A 51 -10.91 3.46 4.95
C TYR A 51 -10.78 4.93 5.35
N LEU A 52 -9.61 5.55 5.07
CA LEU A 52 -9.37 6.95 5.42
C LEU A 52 -10.27 7.90 4.62
N GLU A 53 -10.53 7.61 3.34
CA GLU A 53 -11.45 8.37 2.51
C GLU A 53 -12.88 8.29 3.07
N ALA A 54 -13.38 7.09 3.36
CA ALA A 54 -14.70 6.89 3.95
C ALA A 54 -14.89 7.56 5.32
N GLN A 55 -13.80 7.86 6.04
CA GLN A 55 -13.84 8.58 7.30
C GLN A 55 -13.82 10.10 7.12
N LYS A 56 -13.25 10.63 6.03
CA LYS A 56 -13.33 12.06 5.68
C LYS A 56 -14.75 12.47 5.32
N ASP A 57 -15.47 11.62 4.61
CA ASP A 57 -16.86 11.88 4.20
C ASP A 57 -17.86 11.88 5.38
N LYS A 58 -17.45 11.37 6.55
CA LYS A 58 -18.27 11.34 7.77
C LYS A 58 -17.99 12.50 8.73
N ALA A 59 -16.98 13.33 8.45
CA ALA A 59 -16.57 14.47 9.27
C ALA A 59 -17.14 15.77 8.72
#